data_AF-A0A8X6RVE3-F1
#
_entry.id   AF-A0A8X6RVE3-F1
#
_cell.length_a   1.000
_cell.length_b   1.000
_cell.length_c   1.000
_cell.angle_alpha   90.00
_cell.angle_beta   90.00
_cell.angle_gamma   90.00
#
_symmetry.space_group_name_H-M   'P 1'
#
loop_
_entity.id
_entity.type
_entity.pdbx_description
1 polymer ?
#
loop_
_entity_poly.entity_id
_entity_poly.type
_entity_poly.pdbx_seq_one_letter_code
_entity_poly.pdbx_strand_id
1 'polypeptide(L)'
;MLYLSTLYLYGISTSLPFTNSEITSNKKVTLHGFSDASEAAYACVVYAVHRNRETTKVAMLGGKSKVAPLKPICIPRLELNGALLLARFFVTLCNCLKGHVINIYAWTDSQVVLSWLSSPPRNWKPFVANRTSEILDIIHCKQ
;
A
#
# COMPACT_ATOMS: atom_id res chain seq x y z
N MET A 1 29.78 11.22 6.96
CA MET A 1 29.59 12.66 6.70
C MET A 1 29.61 12.84 5.20
N LEU A 2 28.48 13.16 4.57
CA LEU A 2 28.34 14.07 3.42
C LEU A 2 26.82 14.23 3.12
N TYR A 3 26.36 15.45 3.44
CA TYR A 3 25.26 16.24 2.87
C TYR A 3 23.79 15.80 2.96
N LEU A 4 23.17 16.36 4.00
CA LEU A 4 21.82 16.92 3.95
C LEU A 4 21.70 18.03 2.87
N SER A 5 20.64 17.96 2.08
CA SER A 5 19.81 19.12 1.68
C SER A 5 18.37 18.59 1.58
N THR A 6 17.61 18.64 2.69
CA THR A 6 16.67 19.70 3.11
C THR A 6 15.59 20.04 2.06
N LEU A 7 14.38 19.55 2.37
CA LEU A 7 13.04 20.03 2.00
C LEU A 7 12.66 20.18 0.52
N TYR A 8 11.79 19.26 0.07
CA TYR A 8 10.56 19.63 -0.64
C TYR A 8 9.35 19.06 0.13
N LEU A 9 8.89 19.82 1.13
CA LEU A 9 7.48 19.80 1.51
C LEU A 9 6.83 21.02 0.86
N TYR A 10 6.28 20.85 -0.34
CA TYR A 10 5.13 21.59 -0.84
C TYR A 10 4.54 20.76 -1.98
N GLY A 11 3.28 20.33 -1.82
CA GLY A 11 2.41 19.83 -2.89
C GLY A 11 3.08 18.94 -3.93
N ILE A 12 3.40 17.70 -3.60
CA ILE A 12 3.91 16.77 -4.61
C ILE A 12 2.73 16.25 -5.43
N SER A 13 2.37 17.02 -6.45
CA SER A 13 2.01 16.45 -7.75
C SER A 13 3.21 15.60 -8.18
N THR A 14 3.31 14.36 -7.70
CA THR A 14 4.26 13.41 -8.26
C THR A 14 3.74 13.11 -9.66
N SER A 15 4.27 13.80 -10.66
CA SER A 15 4.44 13.17 -11.97
C SER A 15 5.30 11.94 -11.71
N LEU A 16 4.62 10.81 -11.53
CA LEU A 16 5.23 9.51 -11.39
C LEU A 16 6.21 9.31 -12.55
N PRO A 17 7.36 8.64 -12.35
CA PRO A 17 8.27 8.30 -13.45
C PRO A 17 7.64 7.33 -14.46
N PHE A 18 6.37 6.94 -14.26
CA PHE A 18 5.51 6.52 -15.34
C PHE A 18 4.96 7.78 -16.04
N THR A 19 5.69 8.27 -17.04
CA THR A 19 5.11 9.23 -17.97
C THR A 19 3.78 8.66 -18.47
N ASN A 20 2.73 9.50 -18.50
CA ASN A 20 1.42 9.15 -19.05
C ASN A 20 1.50 8.54 -20.47
N SER A 21 2.66 8.66 -21.14
CA SER A 21 2.94 8.07 -22.43
C SER A 21 3.16 6.54 -22.44
N GLU A 22 3.58 5.90 -21.34
CA GLU A 22 3.72 4.42 -21.32
C GLU A 22 2.44 3.68 -20.90
N ILE A 23 1.49 4.36 -20.24
CA ILE A 23 0.09 3.87 -20.09
C ILE A 23 -0.67 4.25 -21.36
N THR A 24 -0.20 3.74 -22.50
CA THR A 24 -0.85 3.96 -23.78
C THR A 24 -2.12 3.09 -23.85
N SER A 25 -3.25 3.75 -23.62
CA SER A 25 -4.66 3.49 -23.94
C SER A 25 -5.31 2.09 -23.88
N ASN A 26 -4.67 1.00 -23.46
CA ASN A 26 -5.37 -0.28 -23.20
C ASN A 26 -4.61 -1.31 -22.36
N LYS A 27 -3.44 -0.97 -21.82
CA LYS A 27 -2.61 -1.94 -21.08
C LYS A 27 -3.09 -2.04 -19.64
N LYS A 28 -3.78 -3.14 -19.35
CA LYS A 28 -4.16 -3.44 -17.98
C LYS A 28 -2.93 -3.91 -17.17
N VAL A 29 -2.87 -3.52 -15.90
CA VAL A 29 -1.77 -3.79 -14.97
C VAL A 29 -2.28 -4.47 -13.70
N THR A 30 -1.41 -5.23 -13.03
CA THR A 30 -1.65 -5.70 -11.67
C THR A 30 -0.86 -4.86 -10.68
N LEU A 31 -1.48 -4.47 -9.57
CA LEU A 31 -0.80 -3.71 -8.53
C LEU A 31 -0.32 -4.65 -7.43
N HIS A 32 0.94 -4.51 -7.04
CA HIS A 32 1.55 -5.24 -5.94
C HIS A 32 2.02 -4.26 -4.89
N GLY A 33 1.41 -4.32 -3.72
CA GLY A 33 1.66 -3.41 -2.62
C GLY A 33 2.26 -4.13 -1.43
N PHE A 34 3.30 -3.55 -0.83
CA PHE A 34 4.01 -4.12 0.30
C PHE A 34 3.89 -3.16 1.47
N SER A 35 3.61 -3.66 2.66
CA SER A 35 3.60 -2.88 3.90
C SER A 35 4.55 -3.46 4.93
N ASP A 36 5.24 -2.57 5.63
CA ASP A 36 6.21 -2.88 6.68
C ASP A 36 6.08 -1.87 7.82
N ALA A 37 6.51 -2.26 9.03
CA ALA A 37 6.52 -1.41 10.20
C ALA A 37 7.68 -1.70 11.14
N SER A 38 8.17 -0.63 11.77
CA SER A 38 9.16 -0.65 12.84
C SER A 38 8.67 0.19 14.01
N GLU A 39 9.43 0.23 15.11
CA GLU A 39 9.14 1.08 16.27
C GLU A 39 9.09 2.57 15.93
N ALA A 40 9.80 2.99 14.88
CA ALA A 40 9.90 4.40 14.49
C ALA A 40 8.80 4.84 13.52
N ALA A 41 8.35 3.96 12.62
CA ALA A 41 7.42 4.29 11.55
C ALA A 41 6.80 3.04 10.92
N TYR A 42 5.68 3.23 10.23
CA TYR A 42 5.10 2.23 9.33
C TYR A 42 4.93 2.83 7.94
N ALA A 43 5.09 1.98 6.91
CA ALA A 43 5.13 2.42 5.53
C ALA A 43 4.57 1.37 4.57
N CYS A 44 4.31 1.81 3.35
CA CYS A 44 3.95 0.95 2.24
C CYS A 44 4.50 1.47 0.91
N VAL A 45 4.71 0.56 -0.04
CA VAL A 45 5.10 0.84 -1.42
C VAL A 45 4.20 0.07 -2.38
N VAL A 46 3.89 0.64 -3.55
CA VAL A 46 3.10 -0.03 -4.59
C VAL A 46 3.85 -0.02 -5.92
N TYR A 47 3.86 -1.19 -6.56
CA TYR A 47 4.39 -1.42 -7.89
C TYR A 47 3.27 -1.77 -8.86
N ALA A 48 3.34 -1.24 -10.08
CA ALA A 48 2.58 -1.73 -11.22
C ALA A 48 3.38 -2.80 -11.94
N VAL A 49 2.74 -3.93 -12.22
CA VAL A 49 3.29 -5.03 -12.98
C VAL A 49 2.46 -5.20 -14.24
N HIS A 50 3.12 -5.12 -15.40
CA HIS A 50 2.53 -5.43 -16.68
C HIS A 50 3.22 -6.69 -17.23
N ARG A 51 2.43 -7.76 -17.39
CA ARG A 51 2.90 -9.02 -17.98
C ARG A 51 2.39 -9.13 -19.41
N ASN A 52 3.32 -9.27 -20.36
CA ASN A 52 3.05 -9.71 -21.72
C ASN A 52 3.66 -11.12 -21.90
N ARG A 53 3.35 -11.81 -23.00
CA ARG A 53 3.82 -13.18 -23.31
C ARG A 53 5.34 -13.35 -23.24
N GLU A 54 6.08 -12.30 -23.55
CA GLU A 54 7.54 -12.34 -23.68
C GLU A 54 8.27 -11.52 -22.61
N THR A 55 7.60 -10.52 -22.03
CA THR A 55 8.25 -9.56 -21.13
C THR A 55 7.38 -9.19 -19.94
N THR A 56 8.00 -9.07 -18.78
CA THR A 56 7.40 -8.50 -17.58
C THR A 56 8.03 -7.16 -17.30
N LYS A 57 7.22 -6.10 -17.27
CA LYS A 57 7.64 -4.75 -16.88
C LYS A 57 7.13 -4.46 -15.48
N VAL A 58 8.00 -3.90 -14.63
CA VAL A 58 7.68 -3.50 -13.27
C VAL A 58 8.06 -2.03 -13.09
N ALA A 59 7.16 -1.25 -12.51
CA ALA A 59 7.44 0.14 -12.17
C ALA A 59 6.87 0.50 -10.79
N MET A 60 7.62 1.28 -10.03
CA MET A 60 7.15 1.81 -8.74
C MET A 60 6.17 2.95 -8.98
N LEU A 61 4.95 2.80 -8.49
CA LEU A 61 3.92 3.85 -8.50
C LEU A 61 4.01 4.78 -7.28
N GLY A 62 4.85 4.46 -6.31
CA GLY A 62 5.11 5.31 -5.15
C GLY A 62 4.90 4.59 -3.83
N GLY A 63 5.07 5.34 -2.75
CA GLY A 63 4.92 4.85 -1.39
C GLY A 63 4.36 5.90 -0.45
N LYS A 64 3.90 5.45 0.72
CA LYS A 64 3.43 6.30 1.81
C LYS A 64 4.03 5.81 3.11
N SER A 65 4.34 6.73 4.01
CA SER A 65 4.84 6.41 5.35
C SER A 65 4.19 7.30 6.39
N LYS A 66 4.20 6.84 7.64
CA LYS A 66 3.77 7.60 8.83
C LYS A 66 4.69 7.29 10.00
N VAL A 67 5.07 8.32 10.73
CA VAL A 67 5.83 8.19 11.98
C VAL A 67 4.97 7.47 13.02
N ALA A 68 5.60 6.60 13.80
CA ALA A 68 4.93 5.91 14.90
C ALA A 68 4.39 6.94 15.92
N PRO A 69 3.23 6.68 16.53
CA PRO A 69 2.69 7.59 17.55
C PRO A 69 3.67 7.77 18.71
N LEU A 70 3.74 8.99 19.26
CA LEU A 70 4.57 9.29 20.44
C LEU A 70 4.20 8.40 21.64
N LYS A 71 2.91 8.04 21.74
CA LYS A 71 2.46 7.03 22.70
C LYS A 71 2.84 5.65 22.17
N PRO A 72 3.73 4.89 22.85
CA PRO A 72 4.18 3.60 22.37
C PRO A 72 3.00 2.66 22.14
N ILE A 73 3.00 2.01 20.98
CA ILE A 73 2.11 0.91 20.64
C ILE A 73 2.95 -0.28 20.17
N CYS A 74 2.45 -1.49 20.42
CA CYS A 74 3.17 -2.70 20.07
C CYS A 74 3.39 -2.81 18.54
N ILE A 75 4.51 -3.42 18.15
CA ILE A 75 4.87 -3.68 16.74
C ILE A 75 3.71 -4.28 15.93
N PRO A 76 2.97 -5.31 16.39
CA PRO A 76 1.85 -5.86 15.62
C PRO A 76 0.76 -4.83 15.27
N ARG A 77 0.53 -3.84 16.12
CA ARG A 77 -0.44 -2.76 15.82
C ARG A 77 0.11 -1.76 14.81
N LEU A 78 1.43 -1.54 14.79
CA LEU A 78 2.09 -0.72 13.77
C LEU A 78 2.07 -1.43 12.41
N GLU A 79 2.34 -2.73 12.38
CA GLU A 79 2.23 -3.56 11.17
C GLU A 79 0.80 -3.54 10.61
N LEU A 80 -0.22 -3.69 11.47
CA LEU A 80 -1.63 -3.58 11.05
C LEU A 80 -1.96 -2.19 10.50
N ASN A 81 -1.40 -1.13 11.08
CA ASN A 81 -1.55 0.22 10.54
C ASN A 81 -0.83 0.39 9.19
N GLY A 82 0.30 -0.28 8.97
CA GLY A 82 0.99 -0.38 7.69
C GLY A 82 0.12 -1.04 6.62
N ALA A 83 -0.49 -2.18 6.95
CA ALA A 83 -1.42 -2.87 6.05
C ALA A 83 -2.65 -2.00 5.70
N LEU A 84 -3.20 -1.29 6.69
CA LEU A 84 -4.30 -0.35 6.46
C LEU A 84 -3.88 0.85 5.60
N LEU A 85 -2.67 1.38 5.82
CA LEU A 85 -2.11 2.46 5.01
C LEU A 85 -2.00 2.04 3.54
N LEU A 86 -1.55 0.81 3.31
CA LEU A 86 -1.47 0.22 1.97
C LEU A 86 -2.86 0.08 1.32
N ALA A 87 -3.84 -0.48 2.03
CA ALA A 87 -5.21 -0.64 1.52
C ALA A 87 -5.80 0.71 1.06
N ARG A 88 -5.70 1.74 1.91
CA ARG A 88 -6.14 3.11 1.55
C ARG A 88 -5.35 3.70 0.39
N PHE A 89 -4.06 3.36 0.27
CA PHE A 89 -3.26 3.82 -0.86
C PHE A 89 -3.70 3.18 -2.18
N PHE A 90 -4.09 1.90 -2.19
CA PHE A 90 -4.70 1.28 -3.36
C PHE A 90 -5.96 2.01 -3.82
N VAL A 91 -6.84 2.43 -2.90
CA VAL A 91 -8.03 3.22 -3.27
C VAL A 91 -7.63 4.48 -4.05
N THR A 92 -6.58 5.18 -3.58
CA THR A 92 -6.06 6.37 -4.27
C THR A 92 -5.55 6.01 -5.67
N LEU A 93 -4.72 4.97 -5.79
CA LEU A 93 -4.11 4.58 -7.06
C LEU A 93 -5.13 4.05 -8.07
N CYS A 94 -6.08 3.21 -7.63
CA CYS A 94 -7.16 2.71 -8.49
C CYS A 94 -8.05 3.85 -9.00
N ASN A 95 -8.28 4.88 -8.18
CA ASN A 95 -9.01 6.08 -8.60
C ASN A 95 -8.23 6.94 -9.60
N CYS A 96 -6.90 6.95 -9.54
CA CYS A 96 -6.05 7.63 -10.53
C CYS A 96 -5.94 6.83 -11.84
N LEU A 97 -5.85 5.51 -11.75
CA LEU A 97 -5.60 4.59 -12.88
C LEU A 97 -6.88 4.02 -13.52
N LYS A 98 -8.03 4.68 -13.33
CA LYS A 98 -9.39 4.19 -13.66
C LYS A 98 -9.43 3.30 -14.91
N GLY A 99 -9.91 2.06 -14.76
CA GLY A 99 -10.09 1.10 -15.86
C GLY A 99 -8.82 0.35 -16.30
N HIS A 100 -7.64 0.70 -15.79
CA HIS A 100 -6.38 0.06 -16.16
C HIS A 100 -5.89 -0.97 -15.14
N VAL A 101 -6.50 -1.05 -13.96
CA VAL A 101 -6.12 -2.03 -12.93
C VAL A 101 -6.95 -3.31 -13.10
N ILE A 102 -6.29 -4.45 -13.31
CA ILE A 102 -6.94 -5.78 -13.38
C ILE A 102 -7.15 -6.33 -11.98
N ASN A 103 -6.08 -6.27 -11.17
CA ASN A 103 -6.05 -6.93 -9.89
C ASN A 103 -5.09 -6.19 -8.95
N ILE A 104 -5.31 -6.37 -7.65
CA ILE A 104 -4.49 -5.83 -6.57
C ILE A 104 -4.04 -6.97 -5.66
N TYR A 105 -2.77 -6.92 -5.24
CA TYR A 105 -2.18 -7.86 -4.30
C TYR A 105 -1.51 -7.08 -3.18
N ALA A 106 -1.97 -7.29 -1.95
CA ALA A 106 -1.39 -6.69 -0.75
C ALA A 106 -0.51 -7.73 -0.02
N TRP A 107 0.71 -7.32 0.33
CA TRP A 107 1.71 -8.18 0.94
C TRP A 107 2.18 -7.58 2.28
N THR A 108 2.32 -8.44 3.28
CA THR A 108 2.95 -8.16 4.56
C THR A 108 3.65 -9.43 5.05
N ASP A 109 4.79 -9.27 5.71
CA ASP A 109 5.55 -10.34 6.36
C ASP A 109 5.12 -10.59 7.82
N SER A 110 4.23 -9.75 8.36
CA SER A 110 3.67 -9.93 9.70
C SER A 110 2.70 -11.10 9.76
N GLN A 111 3.16 -12.22 10.32
CA GLN A 111 2.31 -13.38 10.61
C GLN A 111 1.13 -13.04 11.52
N VAL A 112 1.30 -12.07 12.43
CA VAL A 112 0.23 -11.64 13.34
C VAL A 112 -0.86 -10.89 12.56
N VAL A 113 -0.48 -9.98 11.66
CA VAL A 113 -1.44 -9.29 10.80
C VAL A 113 -2.16 -10.27 9.88
N LEU A 114 -1.43 -11.20 9.27
CA LEU A 114 -2.05 -12.26 8.45
C LEU A 114 -3.07 -13.06 9.27
N SER A 115 -2.71 -13.51 10.48
CA SER A 115 -3.63 -14.24 11.37
C SER A 115 -4.90 -13.45 11.69
N TRP A 116 -4.78 -12.14 11.94
CA TRP A 116 -5.94 -11.28 12.20
C TRP A 116 -6.84 -11.11 10.98
N LEU A 117 -6.25 -11.02 9.78
CA LEU A 117 -7.00 -10.91 8.51
C LEU A 117 -7.67 -12.23 8.11
N SER A 118 -7.12 -13.37 8.51
CA SER A 118 -7.68 -14.70 8.24
C SER A 118 -8.94 -15.03 9.04
N SER A 119 -9.26 -14.26 10.08
CA SER A 119 -10.40 -14.50 10.97
C SER A 119 -11.43 -13.37 10.90
N PRO A 120 -12.73 -13.66 11.14
CA PRO A 120 -13.76 -12.63 11.16
C PRO A 120 -13.42 -11.47 12.12
N PRO A 121 -13.52 -10.19 11.70
CA PRO A 121 -13.17 -9.04 12.53
C PRO A 121 -13.85 -9.01 13.90
N ARG A 122 -15.09 -9.52 14.00
CA ARG A 122 -15.87 -9.63 15.24
C ARG A 122 -15.19 -10.43 16.36
N ASN A 123 -14.20 -11.25 16.03
CA ASN A 123 -13.47 -12.06 17.01
C ASN A 123 -12.40 -11.25 17.75
N TRP A 124 -12.09 -10.04 17.28
CA TRP A 124 -10.99 -9.23 17.80
C TRP A 124 -11.45 -8.06 18.66
N LYS A 125 -10.54 -7.54 19.48
CA LYS A 125 -10.77 -6.29 20.22
C LYS A 125 -11.00 -5.14 19.23
N PRO A 126 -11.78 -4.10 19.61
CA PRO A 126 -12.24 -3.05 18.69
C PRO A 126 -11.14 -2.42 17.83
N PHE A 127 -9.94 -2.20 18.38
CA PHE A 127 -8.82 -1.63 17.61
C PHE A 127 -8.45 -2.47 16.37
N VAL A 128 -8.34 -3.79 16.56
CA VAL A 128 -7.96 -4.74 15.50
C VAL A 128 -9.15 -4.97 14.60
N ALA A 129 -10.33 -5.24 15.18
CA ALA A 129 -11.58 -5.50 14.46
C ALA A 129 -11.91 -4.38 13.45
N ASN A 130 -11.88 -3.12 13.88
CA ASN A 130 -12.23 -2.00 13.01
C ASN A 130 -11.28 -1.87 11.82
N ARG A 131 -9.98 -2.14 12.03
CA ARG A 131 -8.96 -2.03 10.98
C ARG A 131 -8.98 -3.21 10.03
N THR A 132 -9.14 -4.43 10.55
CA THR A 132 -9.24 -5.61 9.69
C THR A 132 -10.52 -5.54 8.85
N SER A 133 -11.65 -5.10 9.42
CA SER A 133 -12.87 -4.86 8.64
C SER A 133 -12.61 -3.91 7.48
N GLU A 134 -12.02 -2.74 7.76
CA GLU A 134 -11.75 -1.76 6.71
C GLU A 134 -10.76 -2.26 5.64
N ILE A 135 -9.70 -2.99 6.03
CA ILE A 135 -8.76 -3.59 5.08
C ILE A 135 -9.49 -4.59 4.18
N LEU A 136 -10.29 -5.48 4.76
CA LEU A 136 -11.00 -6.53 4.03
C LEU A 136 -12.06 -5.92 3.10
N ASP A 137 -12.77 -4.88 3.56
CA ASP A 137 -13.75 -4.15 2.75
C ASP A 137 -13.08 -3.51 1.52
N ILE A 138 -11.90 -2.91 1.68
CA ILE A 138 -11.17 -2.27 0.58
C ILE A 138 -10.61 -3.30 -0.40
N ILE A 139 -9.97 -4.36 0.11
CA ILE A 139 -9.25 -5.33 -0.73
C ILE A 139 -10.22 -6.28 -1.43
N HIS A 140 -11.23 -6.81 -0.72
CA HIS A 140 -12.16 -7.79 -1.29
C HIS A 140 -13.25 -7.16 -2.16
N CYS A 141 -13.60 -5.88 -1.96
CA CYS A 141 -14.56 -5.19 -2.86
C CYS A 141 -13.96 -4.88 -4.24
N LYS A 142 -12.63 -5.04 -4.42
CA LYS A 142 -11.90 -4.63 -5.62
C LYS A 142 -11.27 -5.82 -6.39
N GLN A 143 -11.50 -7.06 -5.94
CA GLN A 143 -11.14 -8.30 -6.64
C GLN A 143 -12.32 -8.77 -7.49
#